data_AF-A0A8J6D4F3-F1
#
_entry.id   AF-A0A8J6D4F3-F1
#
_cell.length_a   1.000
_cell.length_b   1.000
_cell.length_c   1.000
_cell.angle_alpha   90.00
_cell.angle_beta   90.00
_cell.angle_gamma   90.00
#
_symmetry.space_group_name_H-M   'P 1'
#
loop_
_entity.id
_entity.type
_entity.pdbx_description
1 polymer ?
#
loop_
_entity_poly.entity_id
_entity_poly.type
_entity_poly.pdbx_seq_one_letter_code
_entity_poly.pdbx_strand_id
1 'polypeptide(L)'
;MLRYQWEDAVRFWNSKKGEVLRSQIWTKVGRLQLFEITHKKKDGSPMTSEAGEIMEKLKDKKAEYEAATSTDSSVNLENIDNRIIIEVLGPERYGRVRFQGSGVTPTQYFGSGSQQYMPSGSQAKAEVQRLRDQIAQMQANTVEQIAEVQRKYEELQQQLRAEAAEREAAAAAREAEHRKKYDDLQLQLQQMMQMFQQSQKPPS
;
A
#
# COMPACT_ATOMS: atom_id res chain seq x y z
N MET A 1 16.93 15.98 26.62
CA MET A 1 18.33 15.88 26.16
C MET A 1 18.50 14.68 25.19
N LEU A 2 17.59 14.51 24.21
CA LEU A 2 17.54 13.33 23.30
C LEU A 2 17.67 13.69 21.82
N ARG A 3 17.77 14.99 21.48
CA ARG A 3 17.80 15.44 20.07
C ARG A 3 19.10 15.14 19.34
N TYR A 4 20.18 14.78 20.04
CA TYR A 4 21.51 14.58 19.43
C TYR A 4 21.74 13.15 18.88
N GLN A 5 20.96 12.15 19.30
CA GLN A 5 21.28 10.74 18.99
C GLN A 5 20.95 10.33 17.54
N TRP A 6 19.89 10.87 16.93
CA TRP A 6 19.53 10.53 15.56
C TRP A 6 20.46 11.20 14.53
N GLU A 7 20.93 12.41 14.83
CA GLU A 7 21.89 13.11 13.97
C GLU A 7 23.20 12.35 13.88
N ASP A 8 23.71 11.82 14.99
CA ASP A 8 24.93 11.01 15.02
C ASP A 8 24.79 9.70 14.25
N ALA A 9 23.63 9.04 14.35
CA ALA A 9 23.33 7.86 13.55
C ALA A 9 23.28 8.18 12.05
N VAL A 10 22.61 9.27 11.66
CA VAL A 10 22.55 9.72 10.26
C VAL A 10 23.93 10.08 9.74
N ARG A 11 24.75 10.79 10.52
CA ARG A 11 26.14 11.11 10.18
C ARG A 11 27.00 9.87 10.03
N PHE A 12 26.84 8.88 10.92
CA PHE A 12 27.56 7.61 10.85
C PHE A 12 27.22 6.86 9.56
N TRP A 13 25.94 6.69 9.25
CA TRP A 13 25.52 6.02 8.02
C TRP A 13 25.97 6.79 6.78
N ASN A 14 26.00 8.11 6.79
CA ASN A 14 26.52 8.90 5.67
C ASN A 14 28.05 9.01 5.60
N SER A 15 28.78 8.42 6.55
CA SER A 15 30.25 8.42 6.56
C SER A 15 30.84 7.34 5.64
N LYS A 16 32.13 7.47 5.31
CA LYS A 16 32.88 6.42 4.59
C LYS A 16 32.87 5.08 5.33
N LYS A 17 32.82 5.10 6.68
CA LYS A 17 32.68 3.89 7.51
C LYS A 17 31.29 3.25 7.33
N GLY A 18 30.24 4.06 7.27
CA GLY A 18 28.87 3.62 6.99
C GLY A 18 28.70 3.06 5.57
N GLU A 19 29.42 3.60 4.59
CA GLU A 19 29.43 3.11 3.21
C GLU A 19 30.08 1.71 3.09
N VAL A 20 31.24 1.49 3.72
CA VAL A 20 31.89 0.17 3.78
C VAL A 20 30.99 -0.85 4.48
N LEU A 21 30.38 -0.46 5.59
CA LEU A 21 29.40 -1.28 6.30
C LEU A 21 28.19 -1.60 5.43
N ARG A 22 27.62 -0.64 4.70
CA ARG A 22 26.49 -0.90 3.78
C ARG A 22 26.85 -1.88 2.68
N SER A 23 28.02 -1.72 2.04
CA SER A 23 28.47 -2.62 0.98
C SER A 23 28.73 -4.05 1.50
N GLN A 24 29.19 -4.20 2.75
CA GLN A 24 29.35 -5.50 3.40
C GLN A 24 28.04 -6.09 3.96
N ILE A 25 27.13 -5.26 4.47
CA ILE A 25 25.82 -5.67 5.04
C ILE A 25 24.81 -6.04 3.94
N TRP A 26 24.97 -5.52 2.72
CA TRP A 26 24.15 -5.93 1.58
C TRP A 26 24.38 -7.40 1.18
N THR A 27 25.51 -7.97 1.58
CA THR A 27 25.71 -9.42 1.71
C THR A 27 25.25 -9.89 3.10
N LYS A 28 24.62 -11.06 3.21
CA LYS A 28 24.14 -11.61 4.50
C LYS A 28 25.32 -11.88 5.45
N VAL A 29 25.65 -10.90 6.29
CA VAL A 29 26.72 -10.98 7.30
C VAL A 29 26.12 -11.50 8.62
N GLY A 30 26.73 -12.54 9.20
CA GLY A 30 26.31 -13.10 10.49
C GLY A 30 26.52 -12.12 11.65
N ARG A 31 25.80 -12.29 12.76
CA ARG A 31 25.87 -11.35 13.91
C ARG A 31 27.27 -11.28 14.51
N LEU A 32 28.00 -12.40 14.53
CA LEU A 32 29.39 -12.44 14.99
C LEU A 32 30.32 -11.63 14.09
N GLN A 33 30.19 -11.75 12.76
CA GLN A 33 30.96 -10.95 11.81
C GLN A 33 30.63 -9.46 11.93
N LEU A 34 29.37 -9.11 12.21
CA LEU A 34 28.97 -7.72 12.43
C LEU A 34 29.66 -7.10 13.67
N PHE A 35 29.90 -7.87 14.74
CA PHE A 35 30.67 -7.40 15.89
C PHE A 35 32.11 -7.08 15.50
N GLU A 36 32.75 -7.98 14.75
CA GLU A 36 34.12 -7.78 14.32
C GLU A 36 34.27 -6.51 13.50
N ILE A 37 33.36 -6.27 12.55
CA ILE A 37 33.44 -5.08 11.68
C ILE A 37 33.19 -3.79 12.48
N THR A 38 32.25 -3.81 13.42
CA THR A 38 31.89 -2.61 14.19
C THR A 38 32.95 -2.23 15.24
N HIS A 39 33.64 -3.23 15.81
CA HIS A 39 34.61 -3.04 16.89
C HIS A 39 36.07 -3.14 16.44
N LYS A 40 36.35 -3.24 15.13
CA LYS A 40 37.68 -3.06 14.53
C LYS A 40 37.90 -1.64 14.03
N LYS A 41 39.14 -1.18 14.12
CA LYS A 41 39.62 0.05 13.47
C LYS A 41 39.88 -0.21 11.98
N LYS A 42 40.16 0.85 11.22
CA LYS A 42 40.49 0.76 9.79
C LYS A 42 41.76 -0.04 9.51
N ASP A 43 42.67 -0.11 10.48
CA ASP A 43 43.93 -0.87 10.42
C ASP A 43 43.74 -2.37 10.76
N GLY A 44 42.51 -2.80 11.09
CA GLY A 44 42.19 -4.18 11.46
C GLY A 44 42.40 -4.50 12.94
N SER A 45 42.98 -3.59 13.74
CA SER A 45 43.16 -3.77 15.18
C SER A 45 41.84 -3.59 15.96
N PRO A 46 41.67 -4.24 17.12
CA PRO A 46 40.53 -3.98 17.99
C PRO A 46 40.48 -2.51 18.44
N MET A 47 39.28 -1.94 18.56
CA MET A 47 39.11 -0.56 19.03
C MET A 47 39.58 -0.38 20.49
N THR A 48 39.41 -1.39 21.33
CA THR A 48 39.87 -1.46 22.73
C THR A 48 40.42 -2.85 23.05
N SER A 49 41.22 -2.99 24.10
CA SER A 49 41.72 -4.30 24.56
C SER A 49 40.58 -5.24 24.95
N GLU A 50 39.56 -4.74 25.66
CA GLU A 50 38.36 -5.50 26.02
C GLU A 50 37.61 -6.02 24.78
N ALA A 51 37.47 -5.20 23.74
CA ALA A 51 36.87 -5.64 22.48
C ALA A 51 37.70 -6.74 21.81
N GLY A 52 39.03 -6.68 21.93
CA GLY A 52 39.93 -7.74 21.47
C GLY A 52 39.70 -9.06 22.19
N GLU A 53 39.64 -9.04 23.53
CA GLU A 53 39.36 -10.23 24.34
C GLU A 53 37.98 -10.85 24.02
N ILE A 54 36.96 -10.01 23.81
CA ILE A 54 35.62 -10.48 23.44
C ILE A 54 35.64 -11.12 22.06
N MET A 55 36.34 -10.53 21.08
CA MET A 55 36.46 -11.12 19.73
C MET A 55 37.13 -12.49 19.77
N GLU A 56 38.15 -12.66 20.61
CA GLU A 56 38.83 -13.95 20.80
C GLU A 56 37.87 -14.99 21.39
N LYS A 57 37.17 -14.66 22.48
CA LYS A 57 36.17 -15.54 23.10
C LYS A 57 35.05 -15.96 22.15
N LEU A 58 34.57 -15.03 21.31
CA LEU A 58 33.54 -15.33 20.30
C LEU A 58 34.06 -16.30 19.23
N LYS A 59 35.33 -16.17 18.82
CA LYS A 59 35.96 -17.08 17.85
C LYS A 59 36.18 -18.47 18.44
N ASP A 60 36.67 -18.54 19.67
CA ASP A 60 36.90 -19.82 20.36
C ASP A 60 35.58 -20.58 20.54
N LYS A 61 34.52 -19.88 20.98
CA LYS A 61 33.18 -20.48 21.12
C LYS A 61 32.60 -20.92 19.78
N LYS A 62 32.80 -20.14 18.72
CA LYS A 62 32.39 -20.55 17.37
C LYS A 62 33.10 -21.82 16.92
N ALA A 63 34.40 -21.95 17.16
CA ALA A 63 35.15 -23.16 16.85
C ALA A 63 34.69 -24.37 17.67
N GLU A 64 34.40 -24.18 18.97
CA GLU A 64 33.85 -25.22 19.85
C GLU A 64 32.49 -25.75 19.33
N TYR A 65 31.58 -24.83 18.95
CA TYR A 65 30.28 -25.17 18.41
C TYR A 65 30.35 -25.78 17.00
N GLU A 66 31.25 -25.32 16.13
CA GLU A 66 31.48 -25.94 14.80
C GLU A 66 32.03 -27.36 14.92
N ALA A 67 32.92 -27.62 15.89
CA ALA A 67 33.41 -28.96 16.17
C ALA A 67 32.28 -29.90 16.68
N ALA A 68 31.37 -29.38 17.51
CA ALA A 68 30.25 -30.15 18.05
C ALA A 68 29.12 -30.40 17.02
N THR A 69 28.84 -29.43 16.14
CA THR A 69 27.77 -29.48 15.15
C THR A 69 28.07 -30.37 13.94
N SER A 70 29.29 -30.93 13.84
CA SER A 70 29.61 -32.04 12.94
C SER A 70 28.71 -33.28 13.14
N THR A 71 27.94 -33.35 14.24
CA THR A 71 27.09 -34.50 14.61
C THR A 71 25.60 -34.33 14.31
N ASP A 72 25.05 -33.12 14.16
CA ASP A 72 23.59 -32.92 14.03
C ASP A 72 23.26 -31.84 12.99
N SER A 73 22.90 -32.27 11.78
CA SER A 73 22.82 -31.43 10.57
C SER A 73 21.57 -30.54 10.48
N SER A 74 20.89 -30.28 11.59
CA SER A 74 19.61 -29.55 11.63
C SER A 74 19.67 -28.19 12.34
N VAL A 75 20.82 -27.82 12.89
CA VAL A 75 20.95 -26.61 13.72
C VAL A 75 21.14 -25.37 12.84
N ASN A 76 20.15 -24.47 12.83
CA ASN A 76 20.21 -23.19 12.11
C ASN A 76 21.40 -22.34 12.60
N LEU A 77 22.28 -21.91 11.68
CA LEU A 77 23.49 -21.13 11.97
C LEU A 77 23.21 -19.82 12.72
N GLU A 78 22.08 -19.16 12.45
CA GLU A 78 21.66 -17.94 13.16
C GLU A 78 21.29 -18.23 14.63
N ASN A 79 20.83 -19.44 14.93
CA ASN A 79 20.54 -19.88 16.29
C ASN A 79 21.84 -20.12 17.08
N ILE A 80 22.88 -20.62 16.42
CA ILE A 80 24.20 -20.86 17.01
C ILE A 80 24.87 -19.53 17.34
N ASP A 81 24.90 -18.58 16.40
CA ASP A 81 25.45 -17.24 16.62
C ASP A 81 24.78 -16.54 17.81
N ASN A 82 23.44 -16.61 17.90
CA ASN A 82 22.69 -16.02 19.01
C ASN A 82 23.06 -16.66 20.36
N ARG A 83 23.24 -17.98 20.39
CA ARG A 83 23.63 -18.71 21.59
C ARG A 83 25.04 -18.34 22.05
N ILE A 84 26.00 -18.30 21.13
CA ILE A 84 27.38 -17.88 21.40
C ILE A 84 27.41 -16.44 21.97
N ILE A 85 26.63 -15.53 21.38
CA ILE A 85 26.53 -14.15 21.83
C ILE A 85 26.00 -14.07 23.27
N ILE A 86 24.97 -14.85 23.60
CA ILE A 86 24.41 -14.89 24.97
C ILE A 86 25.44 -15.45 25.96
N GLU A 87 26.22 -16.47 25.59
CA GLU A 87 27.24 -17.04 26.47
C GLU A 87 28.41 -16.07 26.74
N VAL A 88 28.89 -15.38 25.71
CA VAL A 88 30.08 -14.49 25.84
C VAL A 88 29.70 -13.12 26.40
N LEU A 89 28.61 -12.52 25.91
CA LEU A 89 28.21 -11.17 26.29
C LEU A 89 27.17 -11.18 27.41
N GLY A 90 26.47 -12.29 27.64
CA GLY A 90 25.33 -12.38 28.54
C GLY A 90 23.99 -12.09 27.82
N PRO A 91 22.84 -12.38 28.46
CA PRO A 91 21.53 -12.15 27.88
C PRO A 91 21.32 -10.70 27.39
N GLU A 92 20.59 -10.56 26.28
CA GLU A 92 20.20 -9.25 25.74
C GLU A 92 19.19 -8.58 26.70
N ARG A 93 19.42 -7.31 27.06
CA ARG A 93 18.58 -6.57 28.01
C ARG A 93 17.65 -5.60 27.28
N TYR A 94 16.47 -5.37 27.85
CA TYR A 94 15.44 -4.46 27.33
C TYR A 94 16.03 -3.11 26.92
N GLY A 95 15.82 -2.69 25.66
CA GLY A 95 16.20 -1.37 25.15
C GLY A 95 17.68 -1.15 24.83
N ARG A 96 18.52 -2.19 24.87
CA ARG A 96 19.90 -2.14 24.33
C ARG A 96 20.15 -3.22 23.29
N VAL A 97 20.23 -2.83 22.02
CA VAL A 97 20.87 -3.68 21.00
C VAL A 97 22.36 -3.73 21.33
N ARG A 98 22.87 -4.90 21.72
CA ARG A 98 24.33 -5.09 21.78
C ARG A 98 24.89 -4.92 20.36
N PHE A 99 26.19 -4.65 20.22
CA PHE A 99 26.88 -4.36 18.94
C PHE A 99 26.86 -2.91 18.44
N GLN A 100 25.89 -2.07 18.81
CA GLN A 100 25.80 -0.71 18.22
C GLN A 100 25.73 0.47 19.20
N GLY A 101 25.53 0.24 20.50
CA GLY A 101 25.53 1.31 21.50
C GLY A 101 24.42 2.35 21.24
N SER A 102 23.32 2.27 21.99
CA SER A 102 22.17 3.18 21.85
C SER A 102 21.43 3.04 20.51
N GLY A 103 20.66 1.96 20.40
CA GLY A 103 19.62 1.77 19.40
C GLY A 103 18.45 1.06 20.06
N VAL A 104 17.23 1.38 19.62
CA VAL A 104 16.00 0.71 20.07
C VAL A 104 16.19 -0.78 19.81
N THR A 105 16.24 -1.59 20.87
CA THR A 105 15.96 -3.01 20.69
C THR A 105 14.54 -3.09 20.12
N PRO A 106 14.26 -3.93 19.12
CA PRO A 106 12.90 -4.36 18.87
C PRO A 106 12.47 -5.11 20.13
N THR A 107 12.02 -4.38 21.14
CA THR A 107 11.64 -5.02 22.38
C THR A 107 10.27 -5.63 22.25
N GLN A 108 9.47 -5.13 21.32
CA GLN A 108 8.15 -5.60 20.91
C GLN A 108 7.62 -4.45 20.03
N TYR A 109 7.69 -4.60 18.70
CA TYR A 109 6.80 -3.80 17.83
C TYR A 109 5.34 -4.32 17.93
N PHE A 110 5.13 -5.47 18.59
CA PHE A 110 3.83 -6.00 18.98
C PHE A 110 3.87 -6.39 20.45
N GLY A 111 2.89 -5.95 21.25
CA GLY A 111 2.89 -5.93 22.72
C GLY A 111 3.14 -7.24 23.49
N SER A 112 3.08 -7.10 24.82
CA SER A 112 3.48 -8.07 25.84
C SER A 112 2.91 -9.49 25.63
N GLY A 113 3.77 -10.42 25.21
CA GLY A 113 3.43 -11.83 25.06
C GLY A 113 4.63 -12.74 24.78
N SER A 114 5.81 -12.45 25.35
CA SER A 114 7.07 -13.12 25.00
C SER A 114 7.26 -14.54 25.56
N GLN A 115 6.19 -15.23 26.00
CA GLN A 115 6.27 -16.66 26.36
C GLN A 115 5.18 -17.54 25.76
N GLN A 116 4.26 -16.99 24.96
CA GLN A 116 3.29 -17.80 24.22
C GLN A 116 3.01 -17.16 22.86
N TYR A 117 3.98 -17.22 21.95
CA TYR A 117 3.67 -17.02 20.52
C TYR A 117 4.65 -17.79 19.64
N MET A 118 4.47 -19.11 19.62
CA MET A 118 4.45 -19.77 18.32
C MET A 118 2.96 -19.89 17.98
N PRO A 119 2.41 -19.06 17.08
CA PRO A 119 1.15 -19.43 16.48
C PRO A 119 1.47 -20.73 15.75
N SER A 120 0.79 -21.82 16.10
CA SER A 120 0.87 -23.02 15.27
C SER A 120 0.65 -22.59 13.82
N GLY A 121 1.38 -23.15 12.85
CA GLY A 121 1.30 -22.68 11.45
C GLY A 121 -0.13 -22.63 10.88
N SER A 122 -1.08 -23.35 11.51
CA SER A 122 -2.52 -23.25 11.32
C SER A 122 -3.15 -21.91 11.74
N GLN A 123 -2.75 -21.33 12.87
CA GLN A 123 -3.27 -20.06 13.42
C GLN A 123 -2.83 -18.86 12.56
N ALA A 124 -1.57 -18.82 12.13
CA ALA A 124 -1.09 -17.79 11.20
C ALA A 124 -1.79 -17.89 9.83
N LYS A 125 -2.08 -19.11 9.37
CA LYS A 125 -2.86 -19.33 8.12
C LYS A 125 -4.32 -18.88 8.26
N ALA A 126 -4.96 -19.15 9.40
CA ALA A 126 -6.35 -18.74 9.63
C ALA A 126 -6.49 -17.21 9.68
N GLU A 127 -5.56 -16.51 10.32
CA GLU A 127 -5.55 -15.04 10.37
C GLU A 127 -5.35 -14.43 8.97
N VAL A 128 -4.40 -14.96 8.19
CA VAL A 128 -4.16 -14.53 6.80
C VAL A 128 -5.38 -14.80 5.92
N GLN A 129 -6.05 -15.94 6.10
CA GLN A 129 -7.26 -16.24 5.34
C GLN A 129 -8.40 -15.30 5.70
N ARG A 130 -8.62 -15.03 7.00
CA ARG A 130 -9.60 -14.06 7.46
C ARG A 130 -9.35 -12.67 6.88
N LEU A 131 -8.09 -12.21 6.85
CA LEU A 131 -7.73 -10.93 6.25
C LEU A 131 -7.98 -10.91 4.73
N ARG A 132 -7.71 -12.01 4.04
CA ARG A 132 -8.04 -12.15 2.60
C ARG A 132 -9.54 -12.05 2.36
N ASP A 133 -10.34 -12.73 3.16
CA ASP A 133 -11.80 -12.72 3.04
C ASP A 133 -12.35 -11.31 3.32
N GLN A 134 -11.77 -10.60 4.30
CA GLN A 134 -12.14 -9.23 4.62
C GLN A 134 -11.78 -8.24 3.49
N ILE A 135 -10.61 -8.41 2.87
CA ILE A 135 -10.21 -7.62 1.69
C ILE A 135 -11.15 -7.91 0.52
N ALA A 136 -11.49 -9.18 0.26
CA ALA A 136 -12.42 -9.57 -0.78
C ALA A 136 -13.81 -8.96 -0.56
N GLN A 137 -14.27 -8.93 0.69
CA GLN A 137 -15.55 -8.32 1.05
C GLN A 137 -15.54 -6.80 0.83
N MET A 138 -14.48 -6.10 1.24
CA MET A 138 -14.34 -4.65 0.97
C MET A 138 -14.28 -4.35 -0.52
N GLN A 139 -13.57 -5.17 -1.29
CA GLN A 139 -13.51 -5.04 -2.75
C GLN A 139 -14.88 -5.24 -3.39
N ALA A 140 -15.62 -6.27 -2.98
CA ALA A 140 -16.97 -6.53 -3.49
C ALA A 140 -17.92 -5.36 -3.20
N ASN A 141 -17.91 -4.83 -1.98
CA ASN A 141 -18.72 -3.67 -1.62
C ASN A 141 -18.34 -2.42 -2.42
N THR A 142 -17.05 -2.22 -2.70
CA THR A 142 -16.58 -1.08 -3.51
C THR A 142 -17.03 -1.21 -4.96
N VAL A 143 -16.94 -2.41 -5.54
CA VAL A 143 -17.41 -2.68 -6.91
C VAL A 143 -18.92 -2.51 -7.01
N GLU A 144 -19.67 -2.94 -6.00
CA GLU A 144 -21.12 -2.76 -5.92
C GLU A 144 -21.50 -1.28 -5.88
N GLN A 145 -20.84 -0.47 -5.05
CA GLN A 145 -21.04 0.98 -5.03
C GLN A 145 -20.71 1.64 -6.37
N ILE A 146 -19.64 1.23 -7.06
CA ILE A 146 -19.31 1.74 -8.40
C ILE A 146 -20.40 1.38 -9.40
N ALA A 147 -20.92 0.16 -9.37
CA ALA A 147 -21.99 -0.30 -10.26
C ALA A 147 -23.30 0.45 -10.00
N GLU A 148 -23.65 0.74 -8.75
CA GLU A 148 -24.82 1.54 -8.41
C GLU A 148 -24.71 2.97 -8.95
N VAL A 149 -23.54 3.61 -8.80
CA VAL A 149 -23.30 4.96 -9.34
C VAL A 149 -23.40 4.96 -10.87
N GLN A 150 -22.84 3.94 -11.55
CA GLN A 150 -22.95 3.79 -13.00
C GLN A 150 -24.41 3.64 -13.45
N ARG A 151 -25.20 2.80 -12.77
CA ARG A 151 -26.63 2.63 -13.07
C ARG A 151 -27.40 3.95 -12.92
N LYS A 152 -27.18 4.68 -11.82
CA LYS A 152 -27.84 5.99 -11.62
C LYS A 152 -27.47 6.99 -12.71
N TYR A 153 -26.24 6.96 -13.20
CA TYR A 153 -25.81 7.83 -14.29
C TYR A 153 -26.50 7.49 -15.62
N GLU A 154 -26.60 6.19 -15.95
CA GLU A 154 -27.33 5.74 -17.15
C GLU A 154 -28.83 6.05 -17.07
N GLU A 155 -29.45 5.84 -15.90
CA GLU A 155 -30.86 6.14 -15.68
C GLU A 155 -31.13 7.65 -15.84
N LEU A 156 -30.26 8.51 -15.30
CA LEU A 156 -30.36 9.95 -15.47
C LEU A 156 -30.21 10.37 -16.94
N GLN A 157 -29.29 9.75 -17.69
CA GLN A 157 -29.15 9.99 -19.12
C GLN A 157 -30.41 9.58 -19.90
N GLN A 158 -31.04 8.46 -19.53
CA GLN A 158 -32.28 8.01 -20.17
C GLN A 158 -33.44 8.95 -19.87
N GLN A 159 -33.58 9.41 -18.62
CA GLN A 159 -34.62 10.38 -18.25
C GLN A 159 -34.50 11.68 -19.04
N LEU A 160 -33.29 12.24 -19.15
CA LEU A 160 -33.05 13.46 -19.93
C LEU A 160 -33.38 13.27 -21.42
N ARG A 161 -33.05 12.11 -22.00
CA ARG A 161 -33.41 11.79 -23.39
C ARG A 161 -34.92 11.65 -23.57
N ALA A 162 -35.60 11.01 -22.63
CA ALA A 162 -37.05 10.85 -22.67
C ALA A 162 -37.76 12.21 -22.55
N GLU A 163 -37.35 13.07 -21.60
CA GLU A 163 -37.92 14.41 -21.42
C GLU A 163 -37.68 15.30 -22.66
N ALA A 164 -36.50 15.20 -23.27
CA ALA A 164 -36.20 15.92 -24.51
C ALA A 164 -37.10 15.46 -25.67
N ALA A 165 -37.29 14.16 -25.85
CA ALA A 165 -38.17 13.61 -26.87
C ALA A 165 -39.64 14.00 -26.66
N GLU A 166 -40.10 14.04 -25.41
CA GLU A 166 -41.46 14.49 -25.08
C GLU A 166 -41.65 15.98 -25.39
N ARG A 167 -40.67 16.83 -25.05
CA ARG A 167 -40.70 18.26 -25.41
C ARG A 167 -40.69 18.48 -26.93
N GLU A 168 -39.89 17.72 -27.66
CA GLU A 168 -39.83 17.81 -29.12
C GLU A 168 -41.16 17.39 -29.76
N ALA A 169 -41.75 16.28 -29.29
CA ALA A 169 -43.07 15.83 -29.76
C ALA A 169 -44.17 16.87 -29.45
N ALA A 170 -44.14 17.48 -28.26
CA ALA A 170 -45.09 18.54 -27.90
C ALA A 170 -44.91 19.80 -28.76
N ALA A 171 -43.67 20.18 -29.09
CA ALA A 171 -43.39 21.29 -29.99
C ALA A 171 -43.88 20.99 -31.42
N ALA A 172 -43.58 19.81 -31.95
CA ALA A 172 -44.03 19.37 -33.27
C ALA A 172 -45.57 19.31 -33.37
N ALA A 173 -46.25 18.85 -32.32
CA ALA A 173 -47.71 18.83 -32.26
C ALA A 173 -48.29 20.26 -32.34
N ARG A 174 -47.73 21.20 -31.56
CA ARG A 174 -48.13 22.61 -31.61
C ARG A 174 -47.88 23.21 -32.99
N GLU A 175 -46.72 22.97 -33.60
CA GLU A 175 -46.42 23.45 -34.96
C GLU A 175 -47.38 22.88 -36.00
N ALA A 176 -47.74 21.60 -35.90
CA ALA A 176 -48.71 20.97 -36.78
C ALA A 176 -50.11 21.59 -36.63
N GLU A 177 -50.54 21.91 -35.40
CA GLU A 177 -51.79 22.65 -35.17
C GLU A 177 -51.75 24.05 -35.76
N HIS A 178 -50.65 24.78 -35.59
CA HIS A 178 -50.48 26.11 -36.17
C HIS A 178 -50.48 26.06 -37.70
N ARG A 179 -49.85 25.05 -38.32
CA ARG A 179 -49.89 24.83 -39.77
C ARG A 179 -51.32 24.58 -40.26
N LYS A 180 -52.07 23.69 -39.61
CA LYS A 180 -53.49 23.44 -39.96
C LYS A 180 -54.32 24.72 -39.94
N LYS A 181 -54.18 25.54 -38.89
CA LYS A 181 -54.88 26.83 -38.78
C LYS A 181 -54.50 27.79 -39.91
N TYR A 182 -53.23 27.78 -40.34
CA TYR A 182 -52.75 28.60 -41.44
C TYR A 182 -53.29 28.12 -42.79
N ASP A 183 -53.30 26.81 -43.03
CA ASP A 183 -53.84 26.20 -44.25
C ASP A 183 -55.35 26.47 -44.39
N ASP A 184 -56.10 26.35 -43.29
CA ASP A 184 -57.54 26.69 -43.24
C ASP A 184 -57.79 28.17 -43.59
N LEU A 185 -56.95 29.07 -43.07
CA LEU A 185 -57.05 30.51 -43.37
C LEU A 185 -56.75 30.80 -44.84
N GLN A 186 -55.74 30.15 -45.41
CA GLN A 186 -55.44 30.27 -46.84
C GLN A 186 -56.62 29.81 -47.71
N LEU A 187 -57.27 28.70 -47.34
CA LEU A 187 -58.44 28.20 -48.05
C LEU A 187 -59.62 29.19 -48.00
N GLN A 188 -59.88 29.79 -46.84
CA GLN A 188 -60.92 30.83 -46.71
C GLN A 188 -60.65 32.05 -47.59
N LEU A 189 -59.40 32.54 -47.61
CA LEU A 189 -58.99 33.66 -48.46
C LEU A 189 -59.16 33.33 -49.96
N GLN A 190 -58.83 32.10 -50.36
CA GLN A 190 -59.02 31.65 -51.74
C GLN A 190 -60.50 31.64 -52.13
N GLN A 191 -61.39 31.14 -51.27
CA GLN A 191 -62.84 31.15 -51.50
C GLN A 191 -63.38 32.57 -51.63
N MET A 192 -62.94 33.49 -50.77
CA MET A 192 -63.36 34.89 -50.82
C MET A 192 -62.93 35.56 -52.13
N MET A 193 -61.70 35.34 -52.60
CA MET A 193 -61.24 35.83 -53.90
C MET A 193 -62.09 35.29 -55.06
N GLN A 194 -62.47 34.02 -55.01
CA GLN A 194 -63.29 33.41 -56.05
C GLN A 194 -64.70 34.03 -56.11
N MET A 195 -65.33 34.25 -54.96
CA MET A 195 -66.64 34.92 -54.91
C MET A 195 -66.56 36.38 -55.34
N PHE A 196 -65.49 37.10 -54.98
CA PHE A 196 -65.27 38.47 -55.42
C PHE A 196 -65.11 38.55 -56.94
N GLN A 197 -64.33 37.64 -57.55
CA GLN A 197 -64.19 37.55 -59.01
C GLN A 197 -65.51 37.20 -59.71
N GLN A 198 -66.34 36.35 -59.12
CA GLN A 198 -67.67 36.04 -59.65
C GLN A 198 -68.60 37.25 -59.59
N SER A 199 -68.52 38.07 -58.53
CA SER A 199 -69.32 39.29 -58.37
C SER A 199 -68.90 40.42 -59.32
N GLN A 200 -67.66 40.39 -59.81
CA GLN A 200 -67.11 41.33 -60.79
C GLN A 200 -67.41 40.92 -62.24
N LYS A 201 -67.92 39.71 -62.49
CA LYS A 201 -68.35 39.32 -63.85
C LYS A 201 -69.67 40.02 -64.18
N PRO A 202 -69.75 40.74 -65.30
CA PRO A 202 -71.00 41.40 -65.70
C PRO A 202 -72.07 40.33 -65.95
N PRO A 203 -73.33 40.56 -65.52
CA PRO A 203 -74.42 39.66 -65.85
C PRO A 203 -74.57 39.62 -67.37
N SER A 204 -74.60 38.40 -67.92
CA SER A 204 -74.82 38.16 -69.34
C SER A 204 -76.26 38.43 -69.76
#